data_AF-A0A7S4M9M5-F1
#
_entry.id   AF-A0A7S4M9M5-F1
#
_cell.length_a   1.000
_cell.length_b   1.000
_cell.length_c   1.000
_cell.angle_alpha   90.00
_cell.angle_beta   90.00
_cell.angle_gamma   90.00
#
_symmetry.space_group_name_H-M   'P 1'
#
loop_
_entity.id
_entity.type
_entity.pdbx_description
1 polymer ?
#
loop_
_entity_poly.entity_id
_entity_poly.type
_entity_poly.pdbx_seq_one_letter_code
_entity_poly.pdbx_strand_id
1 'polypeptide(L)'
;DRTMVLMCKRLLPEAGCDIFLQGASSFKLPKGHTSVTIYCSRHNPGAAELAEELNAAFSSNIGVSGRGSRGRQGGTLSKRLSPGIRKALSSRGISSSRERTSGRFLHVVDELGSSGAGLKCDHMLVYLNAVTWMHDQEALAVEIREAQRLGVHLQLCHEFPSVLDPGSARKALNFKQIIDTTPPALTSGARNIYKQIAISLKGGELREVGLAALASKLVIRVPRAPVNDLVPSEATSLSIEHTV
;
A
#
# COMPACT_ATOMS: atom_id res chain seq x y z
N ASP A 1 -2.58 -8.86 17.33
CA ASP A 1 -2.76 -10.03 16.43
C ASP A 1 -4.24 -10.44 16.29
N ARG A 2 -5.00 -9.81 15.37
CA ARG A 2 -6.46 -10.02 15.16
C ARG A 2 -6.83 -11.49 14.89
N THR A 3 -5.88 -12.27 14.38
CA THR A 3 -5.98 -13.71 14.15
C THR A 3 -6.29 -14.45 15.44
N MET A 4 -5.58 -14.12 16.52
CA MET A 4 -5.79 -14.75 17.84
C MET A 4 -7.15 -14.39 18.43
N VAL A 5 -7.67 -13.18 18.25
CA VAL A 5 -9.04 -12.86 18.72
C VAL A 5 -10.10 -13.57 17.92
N LEU A 6 -9.98 -13.64 16.60
CA LEU A 6 -10.96 -14.35 15.79
C LEU A 6 -10.92 -15.85 16.06
N MET A 7 -9.73 -16.42 16.26
CA MET A 7 -9.58 -17.80 16.73
C MET A 7 -10.15 -17.98 18.13
N CYS A 8 -9.83 -17.14 19.11
CA CYS A 8 -10.38 -17.27 20.45
C CYS A 8 -11.90 -17.05 20.49
N LYS A 9 -12.46 -16.13 19.70
CA LYS A 9 -13.92 -15.94 19.57
C LYS A 9 -14.60 -17.14 18.94
N ARG A 10 -13.95 -17.84 18.00
CA ARG A 10 -14.47 -19.09 17.42
C ARG A 10 -14.27 -20.31 18.31
N LEU A 11 -13.16 -20.38 19.03
CA LEU A 11 -12.80 -21.50 19.91
C LEU A 11 -13.48 -21.41 21.28
N LEU A 12 -13.85 -20.22 21.73
CA LEU A 12 -14.46 -19.94 23.03
C LEU A 12 -15.75 -19.09 22.89
N PRO A 13 -16.78 -19.57 22.16
CA PRO A 13 -18.00 -18.79 21.91
C PRO A 13 -18.78 -18.45 23.19
N GLU A 14 -18.64 -19.26 24.26
CA GLU A 14 -19.40 -19.10 25.50
C GLU A 14 -18.72 -18.25 26.57
N ALA A 15 -17.49 -17.78 26.35
CA ALA A 15 -16.73 -17.11 27.41
C ALA A 15 -17.34 -15.75 27.83
N GLY A 16 -18.26 -15.17 27.04
CA GLY A 16 -19.00 -13.94 27.40
C GLY A 16 -18.14 -12.70 27.64
N CYS A 17 -16.82 -12.79 27.49
CA CYS A 17 -15.89 -11.70 27.72
C CYS A 17 -15.37 -11.15 26.39
N ASP A 18 -15.33 -9.83 26.30
CA ASP A 18 -14.74 -9.12 25.17
C ASP A 18 -13.24 -9.38 25.13
N ILE A 19 -12.81 -10.22 24.18
CA ILE A 19 -11.39 -10.47 23.95
C ILE A 19 -10.83 -9.29 23.15
N PHE A 20 -10.10 -8.41 23.83
CA PHE A 20 -9.34 -7.33 23.21
C PHE A 20 -7.93 -7.82 22.90
N LEU A 21 -7.46 -7.56 21.67
CA LEU A 21 -6.03 -7.66 21.42
C LEU A 21 -5.36 -6.38 21.83
N GLN A 22 -4.29 -6.56 22.61
CA GLN A 22 -3.27 -5.56 22.75
C GLN A 22 -2.82 -5.11 21.35
N GLY A 23 -3.13 -3.86 21.01
CA GLY A 23 -2.81 -3.22 19.72
C GLY A 23 -3.97 -3.03 18.73
N ALA A 24 -5.13 -3.67 18.89
CA ALA A 24 -6.26 -3.49 17.95
C ALA A 24 -6.83 -2.06 17.95
N SER A 25 -6.78 -1.39 19.11
CA SER A 25 -7.18 0.02 19.29
C SER A 25 -6.08 1.02 18.90
N SER A 26 -4.89 0.52 18.54
CA SER A 26 -3.66 1.31 18.40
C SER A 26 -3.24 1.58 16.95
N PHE A 27 -3.96 1.05 15.94
CA PHE A 27 -3.69 1.35 14.52
C PHE A 27 -4.22 2.72 14.11
N LYS A 28 -3.96 3.73 14.94
CA LYS A 28 -4.03 5.12 14.49
C LYS A 28 -2.74 5.34 13.75
N LEU A 29 -2.83 5.57 12.44
CA LEU A 29 -1.70 6.08 11.70
C LEU A 29 -1.15 7.30 12.49
N PRO A 30 0.18 7.43 12.70
CA PRO A 30 0.77 8.45 13.57
C PRO A 30 0.27 9.87 13.25
N LYS A 31 -0.24 10.60 14.26
CA LYS A 31 -0.83 11.94 14.04
C LYS A 31 0.14 12.86 13.29
N GLY A 32 -0.31 13.43 12.17
CA GLY A 32 0.51 14.31 11.31
C GLY A 32 0.80 13.78 9.91
N HIS A 33 -0.07 12.93 9.35
CA HIS A 33 0.12 12.26 8.06
C HIS A 33 0.65 13.16 6.96
N THR A 34 1.93 12.94 6.64
CA THR A 34 2.48 13.23 5.33
C THR A 34 1.82 12.27 4.37
N SER A 35 1.07 12.80 3.42
CA SER A 35 0.62 12.06 2.24
C SER A 35 1.80 11.28 1.64
N VAL A 36 1.59 10.01 1.32
CA VAL A 36 2.62 9.14 0.73
C VAL A 36 2.38 9.05 -0.77
N THR A 37 3.43 9.17 -1.57
CA THR A 37 3.31 9.00 -3.02
C THR A 37 3.83 7.64 -3.44
N ILE A 38 2.98 6.83 -4.06
CA ILE A 38 3.33 5.48 -4.49
C ILE A 38 3.18 5.35 -6.01
N TYR A 39 4.07 4.56 -6.60
CA TYR A 39 3.96 4.10 -7.98
C TYR A 39 3.27 2.73 -8.01
N CYS A 40 2.22 2.61 -8.83
CA CYS A 40 1.53 1.36 -9.11
C CYS A 40 1.70 1.04 -10.59
N SER A 41 2.47 0.01 -10.91
CA SER A 41 2.66 -0.42 -12.29
C SER A 41 1.36 -0.89 -12.92
N ARG A 42 1.07 -0.44 -14.15
CA ARG A 42 -0.02 -0.99 -14.98
C ARG A 42 0.18 -2.46 -15.34
N HIS A 43 1.43 -2.93 -15.31
CA HIS A 43 1.80 -4.32 -15.56
C HIS A 43 1.76 -5.18 -14.28
N ASN A 44 1.28 -4.61 -13.15
CA ASN A 44 1.05 -5.34 -11.91
C ASN A 44 -0.45 -5.44 -11.60
N PRO A 45 -1.13 -6.51 -12.05
CA PRO A 45 -2.58 -6.65 -11.92
C PRO A 45 -3.07 -6.58 -10.47
N GLY A 46 -4.01 -5.68 -10.18
CA GLY A 46 -4.59 -5.49 -8.86
C GLY A 46 -3.86 -4.50 -7.95
N ALA A 47 -2.70 -3.98 -8.36
CA ALA A 47 -1.92 -3.07 -7.52
C ALA A 47 -2.60 -1.70 -7.33
N ALA A 48 -3.26 -1.18 -8.38
CA ALA A 48 -3.99 0.07 -8.31
C ALA A 48 -5.26 -0.09 -7.45
N GLU A 49 -5.99 -1.18 -7.63
CA GLU A 49 -7.18 -1.53 -6.86
C GLU A 49 -6.86 -1.71 -5.38
N LEU A 50 -5.70 -2.30 -5.06
CA LEU A 50 -5.20 -2.38 -3.69
C LEU A 50 -4.89 -1.00 -3.10
N ALA A 51 -4.31 -0.09 -3.90
CA ALA A 51 -4.05 1.28 -3.45
C ALA A 51 -5.34 2.05 -3.17
N GLU A 52 -6.38 1.85 -4.00
CA GLU A 52 -7.72 2.39 -3.77
C GLU A 52 -8.37 1.81 -2.51
N GLU A 53 -8.27 0.49 -2.32
CA GLU A 53 -8.75 -0.20 -1.12
C GLU A 53 -8.07 0.36 0.14
N LEU A 54 -6.76 0.60 0.07
CA LEU A 54 -6.00 1.22 1.17
C LEU A 54 -6.49 2.65 1.44
N ASN A 55 -6.67 3.46 0.39
CA ASN A 55 -7.24 4.79 0.53
C ASN A 55 -8.63 4.76 1.18
N ALA A 56 -9.53 3.88 0.74
CA ALA A 56 -10.87 3.74 1.30
C ALA A 56 -10.85 3.37 2.79
N ALA A 57 -9.97 2.44 3.19
CA ALA A 57 -9.81 1.99 4.57
C ALA A 57 -9.32 3.12 5.51
N PHE A 58 -8.53 4.07 5.02
CA PHE A 58 -7.93 5.13 5.85
C PHE A 58 -8.59 6.51 5.69
N SER A 59 -9.20 6.83 4.56
CA SER A 59 -9.96 8.08 4.38
C SER A 59 -11.15 8.18 5.34
N SER A 60 -11.81 7.06 5.64
CA SER A 60 -12.93 7.01 6.60
C SER A 60 -12.51 7.32 8.04
N ASN A 61 -11.25 7.05 8.39
CA ASN A 61 -10.71 7.23 9.74
C ASN A 61 -10.13 8.63 9.99
N ILE A 62 -9.84 9.39 8.93
CA ILE A 62 -9.24 10.74 9.03
C ILE A 62 -10.25 11.79 9.53
N GLY A 63 -11.56 11.52 9.46
CA GLY A 63 -12.63 12.49 9.78
C GLY A 63 -13.18 12.50 11.21
N VAL A 64 -12.87 11.51 12.08
CA VAL A 64 -13.66 11.28 13.31
C VAL A 64 -12.98 11.76 14.61
N SER A 65 -11.78 12.36 14.56
CA SER A 65 -11.10 12.84 15.79
C SER A 65 -11.52 14.25 16.25
N GLY A 66 -12.69 14.74 15.84
CA GLY A 66 -13.06 16.15 15.99
C GLY A 66 -14.49 16.39 16.49
N ARG A 67 -14.80 15.96 17.72
CA ARG A 67 -15.61 16.70 18.72
C ARG A 67 -15.83 15.79 19.91
N GLY A 68 -15.17 16.12 21.03
CA GLY A 68 -15.65 15.69 22.33
C GLY A 68 -17.08 16.19 22.47
N SER A 69 -18.05 15.28 22.39
CA SER A 69 -19.40 15.51 22.85
C SER A 69 -19.36 15.68 24.36
N ARG A 70 -18.99 16.88 24.81
CA ARG A 70 -19.43 17.37 26.12
C ARG A 70 -20.95 17.43 26.03
N GLY A 71 -21.62 16.51 26.70
CA GLY A 71 -23.05 16.54 26.89
C GLY A 71 -23.46 17.90 27.45
N ARG A 72 -24.13 18.70 26.61
CA ARG A 72 -24.86 19.88 27.03
C ARG A 72 -26.32 19.55 26.76
N GLN A 73 -27.00 19.03 27.78
CA GLN A 73 -28.46 19.10 27.85
C GLN A 73 -28.84 20.57 27.79
N GLY A 74 -29.76 20.93 26.90
CA GLY A 74 -30.28 22.29 26.83
C GLY A 74 -31.07 22.56 25.57
N GLY A 75 -32.40 22.45 25.69
CA GLY A 75 -33.31 23.40 25.08
C GLY A 75 -33.66 23.18 23.62
N THR A 76 -34.75 22.46 23.39
CA THR A 76 -35.71 22.71 22.33
C THR A 76 -36.02 24.20 22.20
N LEU A 77 -35.65 24.82 21.08
CA LEU A 77 -36.33 26.03 20.58
C LEU A 77 -36.09 26.18 19.07
N SER A 78 -36.92 25.44 18.35
CA SER A 78 -37.37 25.82 17.01
C SER A 78 -37.99 27.22 17.11
N LYS A 79 -37.43 28.20 16.39
CA LYS A 79 -38.16 29.37 15.86
C LYS A 79 -37.29 30.23 14.95
N ARG A 80 -37.80 30.39 13.72
CA ARG A 80 -37.70 31.56 12.84
C ARG A 80 -36.34 31.89 12.21
N LEU A 81 -36.17 31.43 10.97
CA LEU A 81 -35.41 32.16 9.95
C LEU A 81 -36.33 32.40 8.74
N SER A 82 -36.38 33.66 8.32
CA SER A 82 -37.26 34.17 7.26
C SER A 82 -36.71 33.91 5.84
N PRO A 83 -37.55 33.97 4.78
CA PRO A 83 -37.17 33.56 3.42
C PRO A 83 -36.14 34.45 2.69
N GLY A 84 -35.67 35.54 3.30
CA GLY A 84 -34.95 36.63 2.62
C GLY A 84 -33.43 36.46 2.43
N ILE A 85 -32.79 35.44 3.02
CA ILE A 85 -31.32 35.26 2.98
C ILE A 85 -30.94 34.03 2.14
N ARG A 86 -31.60 33.83 0.99
CA ARG A 86 -31.22 32.79 0.00
C ARG A 86 -30.68 33.33 -1.31
N LYS A 87 -30.46 34.64 -1.44
CA LYS A 87 -30.15 35.28 -2.74
C LYS A 87 -28.92 36.21 -2.70
N ALA A 88 -27.84 35.79 -2.04
CA ALA A 88 -26.58 36.56 -2.01
C ALA A 88 -25.30 35.71 -2.09
N LEU A 89 -25.37 34.49 -2.64
CA LEU A 89 -24.20 33.60 -2.80
C LEU A 89 -24.10 32.97 -4.21
N SER A 90 -24.73 33.60 -5.21
CA SER A 90 -24.65 33.22 -6.62
C SER A 90 -24.09 34.38 -7.42
N SER A 91 -22.78 34.64 -7.26
CA SER A 91 -21.97 35.37 -8.26
C SER A 91 -20.57 35.64 -7.70
N ARG A 92 -19.66 34.68 -7.88
CA ARG A 92 -18.22 34.94 -8.03
C ARG A 92 -17.59 33.71 -8.66
N GLY A 93 -17.62 33.68 -9.99
CA GLY A 93 -16.70 32.87 -10.75
C GLY A 93 -15.32 33.51 -10.68
N ILE A 94 -14.34 32.77 -10.18
CA ILE A 94 -12.91 32.97 -10.43
C ILE A 94 -12.25 31.58 -10.44
N SER A 95 -11.64 31.30 -11.59
CA SER A 95 -10.42 30.53 -11.86
C SER A 95 -10.24 29.09 -11.39
N SER A 96 -9.77 28.31 -12.38
CA SER A 96 -8.68 27.33 -12.26
C SER A 96 -8.98 26.13 -11.37
N SER A 97 -9.31 25.04 -12.05
CA SER A 97 -9.21 23.63 -11.63
C SER A 97 -7.90 23.32 -10.90
N ARG A 98 -7.85 23.68 -9.62
CA ARG A 98 -6.95 23.08 -8.64
C ARG A 98 -7.80 22.07 -7.91
N GLU A 99 -7.76 20.85 -8.42
CA GLU A 99 -8.36 19.67 -7.81
C GLU A 99 -7.92 19.66 -6.34
N ARG A 100 -8.87 19.94 -5.44
CA ARG A 100 -8.65 19.80 -4.01
C ARG A 100 -8.53 18.31 -3.76
N THR A 101 -7.32 17.76 -3.87
CA THR A 101 -6.95 16.46 -3.30
C THR A 101 -6.93 16.59 -1.78
N SER A 102 -8.06 16.95 -1.20
CA SER A 102 -8.21 17.19 0.22
C SER A 102 -8.48 15.85 0.88
N GLY A 103 -7.44 15.23 1.43
CA GLY A 103 -7.59 14.11 2.38
C GLY A 103 -7.29 12.70 1.85
N ARG A 104 -6.62 12.53 0.71
CA ARG A 104 -6.11 11.20 0.33
C ARG A 104 -4.86 10.85 1.14
N PHE A 105 -4.80 9.60 1.61
CA PHE A 105 -3.64 9.06 2.32
C PHE A 105 -2.50 8.73 1.35
N LEU A 106 -2.86 8.11 0.21
CA LEU A 106 -1.96 7.79 -0.89
C LEU A 106 -2.23 8.64 -2.12
N HIS A 107 -1.16 9.16 -2.72
CA HIS A 107 -1.14 9.65 -4.10
C HIS A 107 -0.54 8.57 -4.99
N VAL A 108 -1.33 8.05 -5.92
CA VAL A 108 -0.83 7.12 -6.94
C VAL A 108 -0.31 7.94 -8.11
N VAL A 109 0.88 7.60 -8.60
CA VAL A 109 1.47 8.18 -9.82
C VAL A 109 1.60 7.12 -10.89
N ASP A 110 1.41 7.53 -12.15
CA ASP A 110 1.41 6.63 -13.30
C ASP A 110 2.80 6.44 -13.92
N GLU A 111 3.80 7.21 -13.49
CA GLU A 111 5.15 7.17 -14.04
C GLU A 111 6.22 7.23 -12.95
N LEU A 112 7.23 6.36 -13.07
CA LEU A 112 8.51 6.48 -12.39
C LEU A 112 9.26 7.67 -13.03
N GLY A 113 9.07 8.87 -12.48
CA GLY A 113 9.54 10.14 -13.07
C GLY A 113 10.95 10.08 -13.68
N SER A 114 11.11 10.62 -14.89
CA SER A 114 12.38 10.63 -15.60
C SER A 114 13.46 11.48 -14.91
N SER A 115 14.73 11.08 -15.11
CA SER A 115 15.96 11.58 -14.45
C SER A 115 16.22 13.09 -14.38
N GLY A 116 15.34 13.98 -14.85
CA GLY A 116 15.54 15.44 -14.86
C GLY A 116 14.71 16.23 -13.85
N ALA A 117 13.53 15.73 -13.44
CA ALA A 117 12.68 16.36 -12.43
C ALA A 117 12.44 15.32 -11.34
N GLY A 118 13.13 15.48 -10.20
CA GLY A 118 13.27 14.47 -9.15
C GLY A 118 12.04 13.56 -8.97
N LEU A 119 12.27 12.25 -9.00
CA LEU A 119 11.26 11.22 -8.82
C LEU A 119 10.28 11.57 -7.71
N LYS A 120 9.00 11.55 -8.04
CA LYS A 120 7.92 11.97 -7.16
C LYS A 120 7.34 10.83 -6.31
N CYS A 121 7.89 9.62 -6.36
CA CYS A 121 7.40 8.50 -5.55
C CYS A 121 8.34 8.17 -4.40
N ASP A 122 7.74 7.88 -3.24
CA ASP A 122 8.40 7.36 -2.05
C ASP A 122 8.59 5.84 -2.17
N HIS A 123 7.58 5.15 -2.73
CA HIS A 123 7.58 3.70 -2.87
C HIS A 123 7.04 3.24 -4.23
N MET A 124 7.48 2.08 -4.68
CA MET A 124 6.77 1.28 -5.69
C MET A 124 6.01 0.17 -4.95
N LEU A 125 4.70 0.08 -5.17
CA LEU A 125 3.88 -0.99 -4.62
C LEU A 125 3.99 -2.23 -5.52
N VAL A 126 4.51 -3.33 -4.96
CA VAL A 126 4.60 -4.61 -5.66
C VAL A 126 3.59 -5.58 -5.03
N TYR A 127 2.44 -5.70 -5.68
CA TYR A 127 1.37 -6.61 -5.28
C TYR A 127 1.56 -8.00 -5.90
N LEU A 128 1.67 -9.02 -5.07
CA LEU A 128 1.99 -10.39 -5.48
C LEU A 128 0.77 -11.30 -5.28
N ASN A 129 0.27 -11.88 -6.37
CA ASN A 129 -0.85 -12.83 -6.41
C ASN A 129 -0.62 -13.84 -7.56
N ALA A 130 -1.58 -14.74 -7.81
CA ALA A 130 -1.42 -15.77 -8.83
C ALA A 130 -1.36 -15.26 -10.28
N VAL A 131 -1.67 -13.98 -10.53
CA VAL A 131 -1.66 -13.39 -11.87
C VAL A 131 -0.57 -12.34 -12.08
N THR A 132 0.19 -11.98 -11.03
CA THR A 132 1.24 -10.95 -11.11
C THR A 132 2.22 -11.18 -12.26
N TRP A 133 2.61 -12.43 -12.49
CA TRP A 133 3.61 -12.79 -13.50
C TRP A 133 3.01 -13.43 -14.77
N MET A 134 1.69 -13.44 -14.93
CA MET A 134 1.03 -14.22 -16.01
C MET A 134 0.85 -13.47 -17.33
N HIS A 135 0.82 -12.14 -17.33
CA HIS A 135 0.49 -11.34 -18.53
C HIS A 135 1.70 -10.60 -19.08
N ASP A 136 2.27 -9.69 -18.30
CA ASP A 136 3.35 -8.79 -18.74
C ASP A 136 4.58 -8.91 -17.83
N GLN A 137 5.01 -10.15 -17.58
CA GLN A 137 6.11 -10.47 -16.66
C GLN A 137 7.35 -9.60 -16.91
N GLU A 138 7.80 -9.53 -18.16
CA GLU A 138 9.02 -8.80 -18.54
C GLU A 138 8.85 -7.29 -18.39
N ALA A 139 7.68 -6.74 -18.72
CA ALA A 139 7.44 -5.30 -18.56
C ALA A 139 7.43 -4.90 -17.08
N LEU A 140 6.77 -5.67 -16.22
CA LEU A 140 6.81 -5.46 -14.77
C LEU A 140 8.24 -5.61 -14.23
N ALA A 141 8.99 -6.62 -14.69
CA ALA A 141 10.37 -6.81 -14.28
C ALA A 141 11.29 -5.66 -14.73
N VAL A 142 11.09 -5.09 -15.92
CA VAL A 142 11.78 -3.87 -16.37
C VAL A 142 11.49 -2.70 -15.43
N GLU A 143 10.23 -2.46 -15.09
CA GLU A 143 9.86 -1.35 -14.21
C GLU A 143 10.38 -1.52 -12.78
N ILE A 144 10.36 -2.74 -12.23
CA ILE A 144 10.96 -3.04 -10.92
C ILE A 144 12.46 -2.75 -10.95
N ARG A 145 13.16 -3.17 -12.01
CA ARG A 145 14.58 -2.92 -12.20
C ARG A 145 14.88 -1.42 -12.31
N GLU A 146 14.03 -0.69 -13.01
CA GLU A 146 14.13 0.77 -13.12
C GLU A 146 13.91 1.46 -11.77
N ALA A 147 12.88 1.05 -11.01
CA ALA A 147 12.65 1.54 -9.66
C ALA A 147 13.86 1.28 -8.74
N GLN A 148 14.46 0.09 -8.81
CA GLN A 148 15.68 -0.25 -8.07
C GLN A 148 16.88 0.61 -8.49
N ARG A 149 17.09 0.80 -9.80
CA ARG A 149 18.15 1.65 -10.35
C ARG A 149 18.03 3.10 -9.84
N LEU A 150 16.80 3.56 -9.71
CA LEU A 150 16.46 4.89 -9.20
C LEU A 150 16.47 4.99 -7.66
N GLY A 151 16.69 3.87 -6.97
CA GLY A 151 16.69 3.77 -5.51
C GLY A 151 15.30 3.96 -4.88
N VAL A 152 14.23 3.77 -5.65
CA VAL A 152 12.86 3.78 -5.15
C VAL A 152 12.65 2.53 -4.28
N HIS A 153 12.08 2.72 -3.10
CA HIS A 153 11.83 1.60 -2.19
C HIS A 153 10.69 0.72 -2.70
N LEU A 154 10.92 -0.59 -2.79
CA LEU A 154 9.89 -1.56 -3.15
C LEU A 154 9.09 -1.98 -1.91
N GLN A 155 7.81 -1.65 -1.85
CA GLN A 155 6.93 -2.19 -0.81
C GLN A 155 6.19 -3.41 -1.36
N LEU A 156 6.67 -4.61 -1.00
CA LEU A 156 6.03 -5.85 -1.38
C LEU A 156 4.85 -6.18 -0.46
N CYS A 157 3.78 -6.67 -1.05
CA CYS A 157 2.68 -7.29 -0.34
C CYS A 157 2.16 -8.47 -1.17
N HIS A 158 1.56 -9.47 -0.53
CA HIS A 158 1.05 -10.64 -1.23
C HIS A 158 -0.29 -11.09 -0.70
N GLU A 159 -1.16 -11.56 -1.59
CA GLU A 159 -2.38 -12.25 -1.20
C GLU A 159 -2.03 -13.61 -0.62
N PHE A 160 -2.33 -13.79 0.66
CA PHE A 160 -1.99 -15.00 1.40
C PHE A 160 -3.25 -15.84 1.66
N PRO A 161 -3.23 -17.16 1.34
CA PRO A 161 -4.36 -18.04 1.58
C PRO A 161 -4.81 -17.99 3.04
N SER A 162 -6.09 -17.69 3.26
CA SER A 162 -6.67 -17.67 4.60
C SER A 162 -7.51 -18.92 4.79
N VAL A 163 -7.43 -19.54 5.96
CA VAL A 163 -8.38 -20.61 6.34
C VAL A 163 -9.82 -20.08 6.34
N LEU A 164 -9.99 -18.78 6.57
CA LEU A 164 -11.29 -18.10 6.56
C LEU A 164 -11.80 -17.78 5.15
N ASP A 165 -10.92 -17.82 4.14
CA ASP A 165 -11.21 -17.47 2.75
C ASP A 165 -10.31 -18.30 1.80
N PRO A 166 -10.55 -19.63 1.70
CA PRO A 166 -9.69 -20.51 0.92
C PRO A 166 -9.85 -20.34 -0.60
N GLY A 167 -10.92 -19.67 -1.04
CA GLY A 167 -11.25 -19.42 -2.45
C GLY A 167 -11.08 -17.97 -2.86
N SER A 168 -10.21 -17.22 -2.17
CA SER A 168 -10.13 -15.76 -2.31
C SER A 168 -10.09 -15.34 -3.78
N ALA A 169 -11.09 -14.55 -4.18
CA ALA A 169 -11.21 -14.02 -5.55
C ALA A 169 -9.97 -13.21 -5.99
N ARG A 170 -9.16 -12.79 -5.01
CA ARG A 170 -7.89 -12.07 -5.15
C ARG A 170 -6.70 -12.96 -5.54
N LYS A 171 -6.94 -14.26 -5.79
CA LYS A 171 -5.95 -15.20 -6.32
C LYS A 171 -4.74 -15.36 -5.40
N ALA A 172 -5.01 -15.64 -4.13
CA ALA A 172 -3.98 -15.83 -3.11
C ALA A 172 -3.02 -16.99 -3.42
N LEU A 173 -1.75 -16.83 -3.07
CA LEU A 173 -0.70 -17.84 -3.24
C LEU A 173 0.12 -18.01 -1.96
N ASN A 174 0.61 -19.23 -1.74
CA ASN A 174 1.63 -19.42 -0.71
C ASN A 174 2.98 -18.83 -1.17
N PHE A 175 3.86 -18.50 -0.23
CA PHE A 175 5.10 -17.80 -0.52
C PHE A 175 6.04 -18.58 -1.47
N LYS A 176 6.03 -19.92 -1.39
CA LYS A 176 6.83 -20.75 -2.30
C LYS A 176 6.38 -20.58 -3.75
N GLN A 177 5.07 -20.64 -4.00
CA GLN A 177 4.50 -20.46 -5.35
C GLN A 177 4.85 -19.08 -5.93
N ILE A 178 4.89 -18.04 -5.08
CA ILE A 178 5.28 -16.70 -5.51
C ILE A 178 6.74 -16.68 -5.94
N ILE A 179 7.65 -17.26 -5.15
CA ILE A 179 9.08 -17.35 -5.52
C ILE A 179 9.26 -18.16 -6.81
N ASP A 180 8.61 -19.32 -6.91
CA ASP A 180 8.73 -20.23 -8.06
C ASP A 180 8.26 -19.56 -9.37
N THR A 181 7.33 -18.61 -9.31
CA THR A 181 6.79 -17.87 -10.46
C THR A 181 7.46 -16.52 -10.71
N THR A 182 8.37 -16.09 -9.83
CA THR A 182 9.05 -14.80 -9.98
C THR A 182 10.18 -14.90 -11.02
N PRO A 183 10.34 -13.90 -11.90
CA PRO A 183 11.45 -13.86 -12.86
C PRO A 183 12.80 -14.13 -12.17
N PRO A 184 13.67 -15.02 -12.71
CA PRO A 184 14.94 -15.35 -12.09
C PRO A 184 15.85 -14.14 -11.84
N ALA A 185 15.75 -13.11 -12.68
CA ALA A 185 16.47 -11.84 -12.52
C ALA A 185 16.10 -11.06 -11.24
N LEU A 186 14.96 -11.36 -10.62
CA LEU A 186 14.43 -10.70 -9.43
C LEU A 186 14.50 -11.58 -8.17
N THR A 187 14.91 -12.85 -8.27
CA THR A 187 14.99 -13.77 -7.13
C THR A 187 16.38 -13.85 -6.49
N SER A 188 17.40 -13.27 -7.12
CA SER A 188 18.80 -13.40 -6.71
C SER A 188 19.61 -12.10 -6.86
N GLY A 189 20.81 -12.09 -6.28
CA GLY A 189 21.79 -11.01 -6.45
C GLY A 189 21.38 -9.64 -5.87
N ALA A 190 21.92 -8.57 -6.46
CA ALA A 190 21.67 -7.20 -6.03
C ALA A 190 20.19 -6.80 -6.16
N ARG A 191 19.51 -7.34 -7.19
CA ARG A 191 18.12 -7.02 -7.57
C ARG A 191 17.07 -7.92 -6.90
N ASN A 192 17.47 -8.81 -5.99
CA ASN A 192 16.55 -9.69 -5.28
C ASN A 192 15.46 -8.88 -4.54
N ILE A 193 14.21 -9.00 -4.98
CA ILE A 193 13.06 -8.29 -4.39
C ILE A 193 12.67 -8.86 -3.02
N TYR A 194 13.10 -10.07 -2.69
CA TYR A 194 12.81 -10.76 -1.42
C TYR A 194 13.79 -10.43 -0.29
N LYS A 195 14.69 -9.46 -0.48
CA LYS A 195 15.48 -8.89 0.62
C LYS A 195 14.61 -8.22 1.69
N GLN A 196 13.39 -7.84 1.32
CA GLN A 196 12.39 -7.30 2.22
C GLN A 196 11.21 -8.26 2.38
N ILE A 197 10.77 -8.42 3.63
CA ILE A 197 9.62 -9.26 3.95
C ILE A 197 8.36 -8.63 3.36
N ALA A 198 7.69 -9.37 2.47
CA ALA A 198 6.40 -8.96 1.91
C ALA A 198 5.32 -8.98 2.99
N ILE A 199 4.46 -7.97 3.01
CA ILE A 199 3.29 -7.94 3.91
C ILE A 199 2.24 -8.93 3.41
N SER A 200 1.87 -9.90 4.24
CA SER A 200 0.77 -10.82 3.94
C SER A 200 -0.58 -10.12 4.07
N LEU A 201 -1.34 -10.12 2.99
CA LEU A 201 -2.72 -9.67 2.96
C LEU A 201 -3.63 -10.91 2.95
N LYS A 202 -4.33 -11.13 4.07
CA LYS A 202 -5.27 -12.24 4.21
C LYS A 202 -6.69 -11.77 3.85
N GLY A 203 -7.50 -12.68 3.29
CA GLY A 203 -8.92 -12.42 3.03
C GLY A 203 -9.78 -12.33 4.30
N GLY A 204 -11.04 -11.97 4.11
CA GLY A 204 -12.06 -11.89 5.16
C GLY A 204 -11.74 -10.87 6.26
N GLU A 205 -12.06 -11.22 7.50
CA GLU A 205 -11.92 -10.35 8.69
C GLU A 205 -10.47 -9.96 9.02
N LEU A 206 -9.49 -10.66 8.42
CA LEU A 206 -8.07 -10.36 8.58
C LEU A 206 -7.55 -9.33 7.58
N ARG A 207 -8.35 -8.94 6.57
CA ARG A 207 -7.95 -8.02 5.52
C ARG A 207 -7.51 -6.67 6.06
N GLU A 208 -8.32 -6.09 6.94
CA GLU A 208 -8.03 -4.80 7.56
C GLU A 208 -6.70 -4.77 8.33
N VAL A 209 -6.28 -5.90 8.90
CA VAL A 209 -4.99 -6.00 9.60
C VAL A 209 -3.84 -5.90 8.62
N GLY A 210 -3.93 -6.64 7.51
CA GLY A 210 -2.93 -6.60 6.45
C GLY A 210 -2.82 -5.20 5.85
N LEU A 211 -3.96 -4.55 5.58
CA LEU A 211 -4.01 -3.17 5.10
C LEU A 211 -3.41 -2.19 6.12
N ALA A 212 -3.70 -2.32 7.41
CA ALA A 212 -3.09 -1.48 8.44
C ALA A 212 -1.58 -1.67 8.58
N ALA A 213 -1.10 -2.92 8.48
CA ALA A 213 0.32 -3.21 8.46
C ALA A 213 1.01 -2.61 7.23
N LEU A 214 0.38 -2.72 6.05
CA LEU A 214 0.86 -2.14 4.80
C LEU A 214 0.92 -0.60 4.88
N ALA A 215 -0.14 0.05 5.32
CA ALA A 215 -0.18 1.51 5.48
C ALA A 215 0.89 1.99 6.47
N SER A 216 1.08 1.27 7.57
CA SER A 216 2.10 1.58 8.59
C SER A 216 3.53 1.44 8.04
N LYS A 217 3.75 0.59 7.04
CA LYS A 217 5.04 0.51 6.34
C LYS A 217 5.22 1.63 5.32
N LEU A 218 4.17 1.96 4.57
CA LEU A 218 4.21 3.01 3.56
C LEU A 218 4.41 4.42 4.13
N VAL A 219 4.06 4.68 5.39
CA VAL A 219 4.35 5.99 6.02
C VAL A 219 5.82 6.16 6.41
N ILE A 220 6.61 5.08 6.41
CA ILE A 220 8.03 5.16 6.77
C ILE A 220 8.81 5.62 5.53
N ARG A 221 9.37 6.83 5.61
CA ARG A 221 10.28 7.31 4.58
C ARG A 221 11.57 6.51 4.61
N VAL A 222 11.84 5.80 3.52
CA VAL A 222 13.08 5.04 3.36
C VAL A 222 14.04 5.86 2.50
N PRO A 223 15.29 6.09 2.97
CA PRO A 223 16.31 6.72 2.15
C PRO A 223 16.51 5.95 0.84
N ARG A 224 16.69 6.68 -0.27
CA ARG A 224 16.93 6.04 -1.56
C ARG A 224 18.27 5.32 -1.58
N ALA A 225 18.27 4.11 -2.10
CA ALA A 225 19.46 3.29 -2.26
C ALA A 225 19.50 2.74 -3.70
N PRO A 226 20.01 3.51 -4.67
CA PRO A 226 20.17 3.08 -6.05
C PRO A 226 20.94 1.76 -6.15
N VAL A 227 20.37 0.79 -6.87
CA VAL A 227 21.07 -0.44 -7.22
C VAL A 227 21.81 -0.19 -8.53
N ASN A 228 23.12 0.03 -8.44
CA ASN A 228 23.95 0.15 -9.63
C ASN A 228 24.17 -1.23 -10.23
N ASP A 229 23.82 -1.37 -11.51
CA ASP A 229 24.32 -2.44 -12.35
C ASP A 229 25.78 -2.16 -12.67
N LEU A 230 26.64 -2.31 -11.66
CA LEU A 230 27.98 -2.73 -11.96
C LEU A 230 27.84 -4.15 -12.48
N VAL A 231 27.50 -4.26 -13.78
CA VAL A 231 27.91 -5.41 -14.58
C VAL A 231 29.36 -5.61 -14.17
N PRO A 232 29.74 -6.77 -13.61
CA PRO A 232 31.15 -7.09 -13.50
C PRO A 232 31.65 -6.96 -14.94
N SER A 233 32.30 -5.82 -15.25
CA SER A 233 33.05 -5.61 -16.48
C SER A 233 33.75 -6.92 -16.71
N GLU A 234 33.41 -7.58 -17.82
CA GLU A 234 33.94 -8.88 -18.21
C GLU A 234 35.32 -9.03 -17.61
N ALA A 235 35.46 -9.95 -16.65
CA ALA A 235 36.77 -10.36 -16.21
C ALA A 235 37.47 -10.77 -17.50
N THR A 236 38.39 -9.91 -17.94
CA THR A 236 39.22 -10.09 -19.12
C THR A 236 39.63 -11.54 -19.10
N SER A 237 39.10 -12.32 -20.05
CA SER A 237 39.46 -13.70 -20.21
C SER A 237 40.95 -13.69 -20.55
N LEU A 238 41.78 -13.85 -19.52
CA LEU A 238 43.18 -14.17 -19.65
C LEU A 238 43.20 -15.57 -20.26
N SER A 239 43.22 -15.59 -21.59
CA SER A 239 43.61 -16.73 -22.38
C SER A 239 44.98 -17.19 -21.87
N ILE A 240 44.99 -18.22 -21.03
CA ILE A 240 46.22 -18.96 -20.74
C ILE A 240 46.50 -19.76 -22.02
N GLU A 241 47.31 -19.20 -22.91
CA GLU A 241 47.95 -19.96 -23.97
C GLU A 241 48.85 -21.01 -23.30
N HIS A 242 48.39 -22.26 -23.33
CA HIS A 242 49.22 -23.42 -23.05
C HIS A 242 50.12 -23.65 -24.27
N THR A 243 51.34 -23.13 -24.23
CA THR A 243 52.42 -23.59 -25.08
C THR A 243 52.92 -24.93 -24.56
N VAL A 244 52.78 -25.98 -25.37
CA VAL A 244 53.45 -27.28 -25.23
C VAL A 244 54.45 -27.41 -26.36
#